data_AF-A0A956B1L9-F1
#
_entry.id   AF-A0A956B1L9-F1
#
_cell.length_a   1.000
_cell.length_b   1.000
_cell.length_c   1.000
_cell.angle_alpha   90.00
_cell.angle_beta   90.00
_cell.angle_gamma   90.00
#
_symmetry.space_group_name_H-M   'P 1'
#
loop_
_entity.id
_entity.type
_entity.pdbx_description
1 polymer ?
#
loop_
_entity_poly.entity_id
_entity_poly.type
_entity_poly.pdbx_seq_one_letter_code
_entity_poly.pdbx_strand_id
1 'polypeptide(L)'
;MSAPKAFQRATIESVLRAFDKRRRVRRFLVADEVGLGKTIVARGVIERMMARRRSAGPLRVFYVCSSLAIAAQNRGSLLKVLGDEGDRKRAASDVDRLTLAPNRTLPPDLPLHLYTLTPDTSIPDRKGKHRSGAAPERALLHNLLASRYPSLTQVRGKGEWLQRNATASWGGWKAWTGSKPSAALVKAFFPILREQLGLERGQHLPSEILRRVEADPLEAIKHLRIALARTGLAALSPDLVIFDEFQRFQDLLAGEDRGSDIAREMVRTGPDGPAVLLLSATPYRLYGGDMEHVFSEGHHHEQFFELVEWLLGADVDARTARRELEGWFRRYGEALRAASPLGAETVSVKEEIEGRLRAIIARTERFGHEAGRDAAQLVEVPAPLRPVDLRAFRHIVESFNGSPNGQANGVGAAVAYWSSVPLAMQTLGPDYKAWESSLRLPTTDRSLRLAKSDTRRFRGPEDWPHPRLRALGERFAPERLAVQWIAPSLPWWPLGGRWVDAPPAKALL
;
A
#
# COMPACT_ATOMS: atom_id res chain seq x y z
N MET A 1 11.70 -23.21 11.05
CA MET A 1 11.31 -22.16 10.08
C MET A 1 9.87 -22.40 9.67
N SER A 2 9.01 -21.38 9.59
CA SER A 2 7.64 -21.56 9.10
C SER A 2 7.68 -21.71 7.57
N ALA A 3 7.38 -22.92 7.09
CA ALA A 3 7.24 -23.22 5.67
C ALA A 3 6.01 -22.48 5.07
N PRO A 4 6.06 -22.06 3.81
CA PRO A 4 4.92 -21.39 3.18
C PRO A 4 3.70 -22.31 3.14
N LYS A 5 2.54 -21.77 3.54
CA LYS A 5 1.23 -22.43 3.47
C LYS A 5 0.85 -22.74 2.02
N ALA A 6 -0.13 -23.61 1.81
CA ALA A 6 -0.56 -24.05 0.47
C ALA A 6 -0.90 -22.87 -0.47
N PHE A 7 -1.73 -21.92 -0.04
CA PHE A 7 -2.04 -20.73 -0.83
C PHE A 7 -0.80 -19.87 -1.13
N GLN A 8 0.11 -19.71 -0.16
CA GLN A 8 1.34 -18.94 -0.36
C GLN A 8 2.21 -19.60 -1.43
N ARG A 9 2.30 -20.94 -1.45
CA ARG A 9 2.99 -21.69 -2.52
C ARG A 9 2.35 -21.47 -3.88
N ALA A 10 1.02 -21.50 -3.95
CA ALA A 10 0.30 -21.23 -5.20
C ALA A 10 0.55 -19.80 -5.71
N THR A 11 0.52 -18.81 -4.81
CA THR A 11 0.86 -17.41 -5.12
C THR A 11 2.29 -17.29 -5.61
N ILE A 12 3.26 -17.93 -4.94
CA ILE A 12 4.68 -17.94 -5.36
C ILE A 12 4.80 -18.48 -6.79
N GLU A 13 4.17 -19.61 -7.14
CA GLU A 13 4.25 -20.16 -8.49
C GLU A 13 3.57 -19.25 -9.54
N SER A 14 2.46 -18.60 -9.21
CA SER A 14 1.83 -17.60 -10.09
C SER A 14 2.75 -16.39 -10.34
N VAL A 15 3.39 -15.87 -9.30
CA VAL A 15 4.39 -14.78 -9.43
C VAL A 15 5.54 -15.23 -10.32
N LEU A 16 6.07 -16.43 -10.12
CA LEU A 16 7.20 -16.94 -10.90
C LEU A 16 6.84 -17.18 -12.38
N ARG A 17 5.59 -17.58 -12.68
CA ARG A 17 5.10 -17.64 -14.07
C ARG A 17 5.03 -16.23 -14.70
N ALA A 18 4.59 -15.23 -13.93
CA ALA A 18 4.58 -13.85 -14.40
C ALA A 18 5.99 -13.30 -14.63
N PHE A 19 6.99 -13.79 -13.88
CA PHE A 19 8.38 -13.36 -13.98
C PHE A 19 9.24 -14.16 -14.98
N ASP A 20 8.63 -15.02 -15.82
CA ASP A 20 9.36 -15.71 -16.89
C ASP A 20 10.05 -14.68 -17.81
N LYS A 21 11.36 -14.87 -18.03
CA LYS A 21 12.20 -13.99 -18.86
C LYS A 21 11.77 -13.91 -20.32
N ARG A 22 10.99 -14.90 -20.81
CA ARG A 22 10.41 -14.87 -22.16
C ARG A 22 9.28 -13.85 -22.29
N ARG A 23 8.72 -13.39 -21.17
CA ARG A 23 7.66 -12.37 -21.16
C ARG A 23 8.26 -10.98 -21.20
N ARG A 24 7.68 -10.12 -22.03
CA ARG A 24 8.06 -8.70 -22.12
C ARG A 24 7.77 -7.93 -20.83
N VAL A 25 6.69 -8.29 -20.14
CA VAL A 25 6.23 -7.64 -18.90
C VAL A 25 6.28 -8.64 -17.75
N ARG A 26 7.01 -8.28 -16.70
CA ARG A 26 7.26 -9.11 -15.51
C ARG A 26 6.82 -8.37 -14.26
N ARG A 27 5.54 -8.04 -14.20
CA ARG A 27 4.90 -7.32 -13.09
C ARG A 27 3.82 -8.19 -12.48
N PHE A 28 3.71 -8.20 -11.15
CA PHE A 28 2.68 -8.98 -10.45
C PHE A 28 2.26 -8.30 -9.15
N LEU A 29 0.98 -8.37 -8.81
CA LEU A 29 0.40 -7.83 -7.60
C LEU A 29 -0.11 -8.94 -6.68
N VAL A 30 0.37 -8.94 -5.44
CA VAL A 30 -0.14 -9.77 -4.35
C VAL A 30 -1.01 -8.90 -3.46
N ALA A 31 -2.31 -9.06 -3.64
CA ALA A 31 -3.38 -8.31 -3.01
C ALA A 31 -4.01 -9.01 -1.78
N ASP A 32 -3.29 -9.95 -1.17
CA ASP A 32 -3.75 -10.75 -0.02
C ASP A 32 -4.19 -9.87 1.15
N GLU A 33 -5.07 -10.37 2.01
CA GLU A 33 -5.47 -9.72 3.27
C GLU A 33 -4.27 -9.46 4.20
N VAL A 34 -4.39 -8.45 5.07
CA VAL A 34 -3.38 -8.12 6.10
C VAL A 34 -3.16 -9.34 7.01
N GLY A 35 -1.90 -9.59 7.37
CA GLY A 35 -1.53 -10.70 8.25
C GLY A 35 -1.42 -12.08 7.58
N LEU A 36 -1.76 -12.23 6.29
CA LEU A 36 -1.60 -13.50 5.56
C LEU A 36 -0.15 -13.82 5.12
N GLY A 37 0.82 -12.99 5.51
CA GLY A 37 2.24 -13.27 5.27
C GLY A 37 2.73 -12.93 3.87
N LYS A 38 2.40 -11.75 3.32
CA LYS A 38 2.94 -11.26 2.04
C LYS A 38 4.49 -11.28 1.99
N THR A 39 5.16 -11.00 3.11
CA THR A 39 6.62 -11.12 3.23
C THR A 39 7.12 -12.57 3.09
N ILE A 40 6.32 -13.56 3.48
CA ILE A 40 6.64 -14.99 3.26
C ILE A 40 6.57 -15.33 1.77
N VAL A 41 5.55 -14.81 1.07
CA VAL A 41 5.44 -14.93 -0.39
C VAL A 41 6.65 -14.29 -1.07
N ALA A 42 7.00 -13.06 -0.71
CA ALA A 42 8.17 -12.36 -1.24
C ALA A 42 9.48 -13.14 -1.01
N ARG A 43 9.68 -13.68 0.19
CA ARG A 43 10.85 -14.54 0.49
C ARG A 43 10.88 -15.78 -0.40
N GLY A 44 9.75 -16.47 -0.57
CA GLY A 44 9.67 -17.65 -1.43
C GLY A 44 9.93 -17.35 -2.91
N VAL A 45 9.53 -16.16 -3.38
CA VAL A 45 9.87 -15.67 -4.72
C VAL A 45 11.38 -15.47 -4.85
N ILE A 46 12.02 -14.78 -3.89
CA ILE A 46 13.47 -14.59 -3.86
C ILE A 46 14.20 -15.93 -3.88
N GLU A 47 13.82 -16.86 -3.01
CA GLU A 47 14.39 -18.21 -2.92
C GLU A 47 14.33 -18.96 -4.25
N ARG A 48 13.16 -18.97 -4.91
CA ARG A 48 12.99 -19.65 -6.20
C ARG A 48 13.68 -18.93 -7.36
N MET A 49 13.78 -17.60 -7.32
CA MET A 49 14.55 -16.84 -8.30
C MET A 49 16.06 -17.10 -8.15
N MET A 50 16.58 -17.19 -6.93
CA MET A 50 17.96 -17.58 -6.65
C MET A 50 18.24 -18.99 -7.18
N ALA A 51 17.36 -19.96 -6.88
CA ALA A 51 17.53 -21.35 -7.33
C ALA A 51 17.47 -21.53 -8.86
N ARG A 52 16.70 -20.69 -9.56
CA ARG A 52 16.59 -20.73 -11.04
C ARG A 52 17.66 -19.89 -11.75
N ARG A 53 18.51 -19.18 -11.02
CA ARG A 53 19.53 -18.29 -11.59
C ARG A 53 20.68 -19.13 -12.15
N ARG A 54 20.99 -18.91 -13.43
CA ARG A 54 22.12 -19.54 -14.14
C ARG A 54 23.37 -18.66 -14.21
N SER A 55 23.24 -17.37 -13.90
CA SER A 55 24.34 -16.41 -13.92
C SER A 55 25.20 -16.51 -12.68
N ALA A 56 26.51 -16.35 -12.82
CA ALA A 56 27.51 -16.47 -11.75
C ALA A 56 27.49 -15.34 -10.69
N GLY A 57 26.51 -14.43 -10.76
CA GLY A 57 26.42 -13.26 -9.88
C GLY A 57 25.19 -13.27 -8.97
N PRO A 58 25.20 -12.47 -7.89
CA PRO A 58 24.12 -12.37 -6.91
C PRO A 58 22.78 -12.02 -7.56
N LEU A 59 21.68 -12.52 -7.00
CA LEU A 59 20.36 -11.94 -7.25
C LEU A 59 20.29 -10.58 -6.56
N ARG A 60 20.07 -9.50 -7.31
CA ARG A 60 20.01 -8.14 -6.77
C ARG A 60 18.55 -7.75 -6.56
N VAL A 61 18.16 -7.58 -5.30
CA VAL A 61 16.77 -7.30 -4.90
C VAL A 61 16.69 -5.91 -4.29
N PHE A 62 15.85 -5.06 -4.86
CA PHE A 62 15.47 -3.80 -4.24
C PHE A 62 14.15 -4.00 -3.51
N TYR A 63 14.16 -3.83 -2.20
CA TYR A 63 12.98 -3.88 -1.36
C TYR A 63 12.60 -2.47 -0.93
N VAL A 64 11.50 -1.98 -1.47
CA VAL A 64 11.00 -0.62 -1.31
C VAL A 64 9.85 -0.61 -0.31
N CYS A 65 9.98 0.16 0.76
CA CYS A 65 8.99 0.22 1.84
C CYS A 65 8.72 1.65 2.31
N SER A 66 7.59 1.84 2.99
CA SER A 66 7.11 3.16 3.46
C SER A 66 7.90 3.72 4.64
N SER A 67 8.53 2.85 5.44
CA SER A 67 9.23 3.21 6.67
C SER A 67 10.46 2.37 6.89
N LEU A 68 11.52 2.99 7.42
CA LEU A 68 12.77 2.32 7.79
C LEU A 68 12.57 1.26 8.89
N ALA A 69 11.61 1.46 9.80
CA ALA A 69 11.32 0.49 10.85
C ALA A 69 10.75 -0.81 10.26
N ILE A 70 9.81 -0.68 9.32
CA ILE A 70 9.23 -1.80 8.57
C ILE A 70 10.32 -2.46 7.72
N ALA A 71 11.18 -1.64 7.08
CA ALA A 71 12.33 -2.11 6.33
C ALA A 71 13.21 -3.04 7.17
N ALA A 72 13.61 -2.61 8.37
CA ALA A 72 14.51 -3.36 9.24
C ALA A 72 13.90 -4.70 9.68
N GLN A 73 12.62 -4.73 10.03
CA GLN A 73 11.91 -5.94 10.41
C GLN A 73 11.76 -6.91 9.23
N ASN A 74 11.28 -6.43 8.08
CA ASN A 74 11.05 -7.26 6.91
C ASN A 74 12.35 -7.73 6.27
N ARG A 75 13.42 -6.93 6.33
CA ARG A 75 14.78 -7.31 5.92
C ARG A 75 15.23 -8.61 6.59
N GLY A 76 15.10 -8.69 7.91
CA GLY A 76 15.44 -9.90 8.66
C GLY A 76 14.60 -11.11 8.24
N SER A 77 13.34 -10.91 7.85
CA SER A 77 12.49 -11.97 7.34
C SER A 77 12.92 -12.46 5.94
N LEU A 78 13.21 -11.53 5.02
CA LEU A 78 13.61 -11.83 3.65
C LEU A 78 14.96 -12.54 3.58
N LEU A 79 15.93 -12.09 4.40
CA LEU A 79 17.28 -12.66 4.46
C LEU A 79 17.32 -14.10 4.98
N LYS A 80 16.24 -14.61 5.61
CA LYS A 80 16.14 -16.02 6.05
C LYS A 80 16.24 -17.02 4.91
N VAL A 81 16.19 -16.59 3.66
CA VAL A 81 16.55 -17.39 2.48
C VAL A 81 18.01 -17.88 2.52
N LEU A 82 18.89 -17.13 3.19
CA LEU A 82 20.27 -17.53 3.44
C LEU A 82 20.33 -18.35 4.74
N GLY A 83 21.03 -19.50 4.70
CA GLY A 83 21.14 -20.41 5.85
C GLY A 83 22.00 -19.84 6.98
N ASP A 84 23.13 -19.21 6.63
CA ASP A 84 24.10 -18.66 7.57
C ASP A 84 23.76 -17.23 8.03
N GLU A 85 23.92 -16.95 9.32
CA GLU A 85 23.61 -15.63 9.91
C GLU A 85 24.64 -14.55 9.56
N GLY A 86 25.90 -14.92 9.37
CA GLY A 86 26.95 -14.01 8.89
C GLY A 86 26.67 -13.55 7.46
N ASP A 87 26.29 -14.48 6.59
CA ASP A 87 25.90 -14.18 5.21
C ASP A 87 24.67 -13.27 5.14
N ARG A 88 23.68 -13.45 6.02
CA ARG A 88 22.52 -12.55 6.11
C ARG A 88 22.93 -11.10 6.35
N LYS A 89 23.84 -10.87 7.29
CA LYS A 89 24.32 -9.51 7.60
C LYS A 89 25.10 -8.90 6.45
N ARG A 90 25.92 -9.70 5.77
CA ARG A 90 26.76 -9.27 4.64
C ARG A 90 26.00 -9.12 3.32
N ALA A 91 24.87 -9.80 3.15
CA ALA A 91 24.03 -9.75 1.96
C ALA A 91 23.16 -8.48 1.89
N ALA A 92 22.98 -7.77 2.99
CA ALA A 92 22.15 -6.57 3.04
C ALA A 92 22.98 -5.29 3.06
N SER A 93 22.59 -4.34 2.22
CA SER A 93 23.10 -2.97 2.27
C SER A 93 22.73 -2.31 3.60
N ASP A 94 23.69 -1.60 4.20
CA ASP A 94 23.50 -0.73 5.38
C ASP A 94 22.84 0.60 5.00
N VAL A 95 22.82 0.91 3.70
CA VAL A 95 22.28 2.14 3.14
C VAL A 95 20.81 1.97 2.77
N ASP A 96 20.02 2.97 3.13
CA ASP A 96 18.57 3.07 2.92
C ASP A 96 18.16 3.89 1.68
N ARG A 97 19.15 4.35 0.89
CA ARG A 97 18.97 5.28 -0.24
C ARG A 97 19.71 4.85 -1.48
N LEU A 98 19.03 4.94 -2.62
CA LEU A 98 19.61 4.64 -3.92
C LEU A 98 20.81 5.53 -4.29
N THR A 99 20.88 6.77 -3.78
CA THR A 99 21.98 7.71 -4.03
C THR A 99 23.31 7.30 -3.38
N LEU A 100 23.27 6.49 -2.32
CA LEU A 100 24.47 6.05 -1.59
C LEU A 100 24.80 4.57 -1.82
N ALA A 101 23.80 3.76 -2.20
CA ALA A 101 23.94 2.33 -2.42
C ALA A 101 25.05 1.91 -3.40
N PRO A 102 25.35 2.64 -4.49
CA PRO A 102 26.39 2.24 -5.46
C PRO A 102 27.81 2.36 -4.90
N ASN A 103 27.98 3.17 -3.85
CA ASN A 103 29.25 3.30 -3.15
C ASN A 103 29.40 2.25 -2.03
N ARG A 104 28.44 1.34 -1.90
CA ARG A 104 28.48 0.18 -1.01
C ARG A 104 28.69 -1.09 -1.83
N THR A 105 29.86 -1.69 -1.68
CA THR A 105 30.15 -2.98 -2.28
C THR A 105 29.70 -4.08 -1.33
N LEU A 106 28.72 -4.88 -1.78
CA LEU A 106 28.36 -6.12 -1.11
C LEU A 106 29.25 -7.26 -1.63
N PRO A 107 29.55 -8.29 -0.82
CA PRO A 107 30.45 -9.35 -1.22
C PRO A 107 29.93 -10.12 -2.46
N PRO A 108 30.74 -10.28 -3.52
CA PRO A 108 30.30 -10.85 -4.78
C PRO A 108 30.04 -12.37 -4.71
N ASP A 109 30.58 -13.04 -3.68
CA ASP A 109 30.44 -14.47 -3.41
C ASP A 109 29.06 -14.84 -2.83
N LEU A 110 28.30 -13.85 -2.35
CA LEU A 110 26.97 -14.09 -1.81
C LEU A 110 25.95 -14.25 -2.94
N PRO A 111 24.98 -15.19 -2.82
CA PRO A 111 23.98 -15.43 -3.85
C PRO A 111 22.86 -14.37 -3.89
N LEU A 112 22.79 -13.48 -2.90
CA LEU A 112 21.76 -12.45 -2.75
C LEU A 112 22.38 -11.13 -2.31
N HIS A 113 22.02 -10.05 -2.99
CA HIS A 113 22.25 -8.67 -2.56
C HIS A 113 20.89 -7.99 -2.33
N LEU A 114 20.61 -7.63 -1.09
CA LEU A 114 19.35 -6.99 -0.68
C LEU A 114 19.58 -5.52 -0.35
N TYR A 115 18.91 -4.64 -1.10
CA TYR A 115 18.91 -3.19 -0.87
C TYR A 115 17.54 -2.78 -0.34
N THR A 116 17.47 -2.36 0.91
CA THR A 116 16.23 -1.83 1.49
C THR A 116 16.16 -0.33 1.28
N LEU A 117 15.20 0.13 0.49
CA LEU A 117 15.10 1.52 0.06
C LEU A 117 13.82 2.15 0.58
N THR A 118 13.89 3.42 0.95
CA THR A 118 12.70 4.24 1.17
C THR A 118 12.53 5.23 0.01
N PRO A 119 11.36 5.30 -0.65
CA PRO A 119 11.14 6.21 -1.78
C PRO A 119 11.42 7.67 -1.44
N ASP A 120 11.05 8.07 -0.24
CA ASP A 120 11.21 9.44 0.26
C ASP A 120 12.65 9.93 0.27
N THR A 121 13.60 9.00 0.36
CA THR A 121 15.03 9.30 0.41
C THR A 121 15.75 8.92 -0.88
N SER A 122 15.22 7.96 -1.63
CA SER A 122 15.83 7.36 -2.84
C SER A 122 15.40 8.04 -4.13
N ILE A 123 14.34 8.84 -4.13
CA ILE A 123 13.74 9.46 -5.32
C ILE A 123 13.77 11.00 -5.19
N PRO A 124 14.90 11.66 -5.52
CA PRO A 124 15.08 13.11 -5.37
C PRO A 124 14.11 14.00 -6.18
N ASP A 125 13.49 13.47 -7.23
CA ASP A 125 12.54 14.16 -8.11
C ASP A 125 11.06 13.94 -7.74
N ARG A 126 10.78 13.19 -6.66
CA ARG A 126 9.41 13.03 -6.13
C ARG A 126 8.88 14.36 -5.60
N LYS A 127 7.62 14.70 -5.91
CA LYS A 127 6.96 15.95 -5.47
C LYS A 127 6.98 16.10 -3.94
N GLY A 128 7.19 17.32 -3.45
CA GLY A 128 7.13 17.67 -2.03
C GLY A 128 8.37 17.31 -1.20
N LYS A 129 9.50 16.94 -1.82
CA LYS A 129 10.73 16.56 -1.11
C LYS A 129 11.77 17.67 -1.02
N HIS A 130 12.60 17.61 0.03
CA HIS A 130 13.71 18.54 0.24
C HIS A 130 14.78 18.37 -0.84
N ARG A 131 14.97 19.43 -1.63
CA ARG A 131 15.95 19.51 -2.72
C ARG A 131 17.39 19.24 -2.26
N SER A 132 17.73 19.60 -1.03
CA SER A 132 19.08 19.48 -0.45
C SER A 132 19.53 18.05 -0.09
N GLY A 133 18.62 17.10 0.10
CA GLY A 133 18.97 15.74 0.56
C GLY A 133 19.67 15.70 1.92
N ALA A 134 20.25 14.53 2.25
CA ALA A 134 21.00 14.31 3.48
C ALA A 134 22.48 14.73 3.36
N ALA A 135 23.12 15.04 4.50
CA ALA A 135 24.54 15.43 4.52
C ALA A 135 25.49 14.39 3.91
N PRO A 136 25.32 13.06 4.11
CA PRO A 136 26.17 12.05 3.48
C PRO A 136 26.05 12.04 1.95
N GLU A 137 24.85 12.25 1.40
CA GLU A 137 24.63 12.36 -0.05
C GLU A 137 25.42 13.55 -0.62
N ARG A 138 25.33 14.70 0.05
CA ARG A 138 26.07 15.90 -0.37
C ARG A 138 27.57 15.73 -0.24
N ALA A 139 28.06 15.02 0.78
CA ALA A 139 29.48 14.75 0.95
C ALA A 139 30.03 13.80 -0.13
N LEU A 140 29.26 12.78 -0.53
CA LEU A 140 29.62 11.94 -1.68
C LEU A 140 29.66 12.76 -2.98
N LEU A 141 28.66 13.62 -3.22
CA LEU A 141 28.66 14.53 -4.37
C LEU A 141 29.86 15.48 -4.34
N HIS A 142 30.20 16.03 -3.18
CA HIS A 142 31.39 16.86 -3.01
C HIS A 142 32.65 16.11 -3.43
N ASN A 143 32.83 14.89 -2.95
CA ASN A 143 34.02 14.09 -3.26
C ASN A 143 34.05 13.62 -4.73
N LEU A 144 32.89 13.36 -5.33
CA LEU A 144 32.77 13.12 -6.78
C LEU A 144 33.23 14.33 -7.58
N LEU A 145 32.71 15.53 -7.27
CA LEU A 145 33.14 16.76 -7.92
C LEU A 145 34.63 17.03 -7.68
N ALA A 146 35.12 16.90 -6.44
CA ALA A 146 36.52 17.09 -6.10
C ALA A 146 37.47 16.18 -6.89
N SER A 147 37.03 14.97 -7.24
CA SER A 147 37.86 14.01 -8.00
C SER A 147 38.18 14.44 -9.44
N ARG A 148 37.34 15.30 -10.05
CA ARG A 148 37.48 15.68 -11.47
C ARG A 148 37.46 17.18 -11.72
N TYR A 149 36.73 17.93 -10.91
CA TYR A 149 36.54 19.37 -10.99
C TYR A 149 36.65 20.02 -9.59
N PRO A 150 37.85 20.05 -8.98
CA PRO A 150 38.04 20.64 -7.64
C PRO A 150 37.53 22.08 -7.52
N SER A 151 37.58 22.86 -8.60
CA SER A 151 37.09 24.25 -8.63
C SER A 151 35.58 24.39 -8.42
N LEU A 152 34.79 23.31 -8.53
CA LEU A 152 33.34 23.36 -8.34
C LEU A 152 32.91 23.09 -6.89
N THR A 153 33.82 22.71 -6.00
CA THR A 153 33.48 22.45 -4.58
C THR A 153 33.24 23.73 -3.80
N GLN A 154 33.87 24.84 -4.24
CA GLN A 154 33.69 26.18 -3.70
C GLN A 154 33.36 27.15 -4.83
N VAL A 155 32.20 27.81 -4.72
CA VAL A 155 31.75 28.79 -5.72
C VAL A 155 31.80 30.19 -5.13
N ARG A 156 32.33 31.16 -5.88
CA ARG A 156 32.45 32.56 -5.44
C ARG A 156 31.07 33.09 -5.02
N GLY A 157 30.99 33.67 -3.82
CA GLY A 157 29.72 34.18 -3.26
C GLY A 157 28.73 33.13 -2.77
N LYS A 158 29.01 31.82 -2.94
CA LYS A 158 28.19 30.72 -2.40
C LYS A 158 28.97 29.79 -1.44
N GLY A 159 30.29 29.89 -1.39
CA GLY A 159 31.15 29.08 -0.52
C GLY A 159 31.07 27.58 -0.84
N GLU A 160 31.17 26.73 0.19
CA GLU A 160 30.92 25.30 0.09
C GLU A 160 29.40 25.03 -0.02
N TRP A 161 28.84 25.26 -1.21
CA TRP A 161 27.40 25.19 -1.46
C TRP A 161 26.78 23.81 -1.16
N LEU A 162 27.56 22.72 -1.21
CA LEU A 162 27.13 21.37 -0.82
C LEU A 162 27.07 21.15 0.71
N GLN A 163 27.73 21.97 1.52
CA GLN A 163 27.68 21.84 2.99
C GLN A 163 26.27 22.09 3.53
N ARG A 164 25.62 23.16 3.04
CA ARG A 164 24.32 23.65 3.50
C ARG A 164 24.32 23.78 5.04
N ASN A 165 23.35 23.16 5.73
CA ASN A 165 23.18 23.23 7.18
C ASN A 165 24.11 22.28 7.97
N ALA A 166 24.99 21.51 7.32
CA ALA A 166 25.85 20.53 7.99
C ALA A 166 27.14 21.17 8.58
N THR A 167 27.06 22.39 9.14
CA THR A 167 28.24 23.21 9.47
C THR A 167 29.23 22.51 10.40
N ALA A 168 28.76 21.88 11.49
CA ALA A 168 29.62 21.25 12.50
C ALA A 168 30.23 19.89 12.08
N SER A 169 29.55 19.12 11.23
CA SER A 169 29.93 17.72 10.91
C SER A 169 30.45 17.54 9.49
N TRP A 170 30.54 18.60 8.69
CA TRP A 170 30.83 18.51 7.26
C TRP A 170 32.18 17.86 6.95
N GLY A 171 33.25 18.26 7.65
CA GLY A 171 34.57 17.64 7.50
C GLY A 171 34.53 16.14 7.78
N GLY A 172 33.82 15.73 8.84
CA GLY A 172 33.59 14.33 9.17
C GLY A 172 32.84 13.57 8.07
N TRP A 173 31.78 14.15 7.52
CA TRP A 173 31.04 13.53 6.41
C TRP A 173 31.87 13.42 5.12
N LYS A 174 32.74 14.39 4.81
CA LYS A 174 33.67 14.32 3.68
C LYS A 174 34.70 13.20 3.87
N ALA A 175 35.19 13.02 5.09
CA ALA A 175 36.17 11.99 5.43
C ALA A 175 35.58 10.59 5.62
N TRP A 176 34.26 10.50 5.87
CA TRP A 176 33.55 9.24 6.08
C TRP A 176 33.74 8.28 4.90
N THR A 177 34.04 7.02 5.20
CA THR A 177 34.34 6.00 4.19
C THR A 177 33.22 5.86 3.15
N GLY A 178 31.95 6.00 3.56
CA GLY A 178 30.81 5.94 2.64
C GLY A 178 30.68 7.13 1.68
N SER A 179 31.39 8.23 1.94
CA SER A 179 31.45 9.39 1.04
C SER A 179 32.65 9.35 0.09
N LYS A 180 33.58 8.40 0.22
CA LYS A 180 34.74 8.27 -0.67
C LYS A 180 34.29 7.51 -1.92
N PRO A 181 34.17 8.15 -3.11
CA PRO A 181 33.61 7.48 -4.28
C PRO A 181 34.57 6.43 -4.82
N SER A 182 34.04 5.27 -5.19
CA SER A 182 34.81 4.26 -5.92
C SER A 182 35.18 4.75 -7.32
N ALA A 183 36.27 4.24 -7.89
CA ALA A 183 36.69 4.59 -9.26
C ALA A 183 35.60 4.26 -10.31
N ALA A 184 34.87 3.16 -10.10
CA ALA A 184 33.74 2.78 -10.94
C ALA A 184 32.61 3.82 -10.87
N LEU A 185 32.27 4.30 -9.66
CA LEU A 185 31.26 5.33 -9.48
C LEU A 185 31.67 6.66 -10.13
N VAL A 186 32.93 7.08 -9.98
CA VAL A 186 33.47 8.29 -10.65
C VAL A 186 33.32 8.17 -12.17
N LYS A 187 33.68 7.01 -12.75
CA LYS A 187 33.59 6.77 -14.20
C LYS A 187 32.15 6.79 -14.71
N ALA A 188 31.20 6.25 -13.94
CA ALA A 188 29.79 6.16 -14.34
C ALA A 188 28.99 7.46 -14.12
N PHE A 189 29.32 8.24 -13.09
CA PHE A 189 28.52 9.38 -12.66
C PHE A 189 28.52 10.54 -13.66
N PHE A 190 29.69 10.95 -14.16
CA PHE A 190 29.81 12.15 -14.99
C PHE A 190 29.10 12.06 -16.35
N PRO A 191 29.14 10.93 -17.08
CA PRO A 191 28.32 10.76 -18.30
C PRO A 191 26.83 10.95 -18.05
N ILE A 192 26.29 10.35 -16.99
CA ILE A 192 24.88 10.45 -16.60
C ILE A 192 24.54 11.87 -16.15
N LEU A 193 25.44 12.54 -15.43
CA LEU A 193 25.26 13.95 -15.05
C LEU A 193 25.20 14.86 -16.28
N ARG A 194 26.00 14.61 -17.32
CA ARG A 194 25.91 15.38 -18.58
C ARG A 194 24.55 15.22 -19.24
N GLU A 195 24.07 13.99 -19.35
CA GLU A 195 22.75 13.68 -19.90
C GLU A 195 21.63 14.33 -19.07
N GLN A 196 21.69 14.23 -17.74
CA GLN A 196 20.72 14.83 -16.82
C GLN A 196 20.64 16.36 -16.94
N LEU A 197 21.75 17.01 -17.31
CA LEU A 197 21.80 18.45 -17.52
C LEU A 197 21.47 18.86 -18.96
N GLY A 198 21.19 17.90 -19.85
CA GLY A 198 20.86 18.15 -21.26
C GLY A 198 22.05 18.63 -22.08
N LEU A 199 23.28 18.25 -21.71
CA LEU A 199 24.48 18.76 -22.36
C LEU A 199 24.82 18.02 -23.66
N GLU A 200 24.88 18.75 -24.76
CA GLU A 200 25.31 18.27 -26.06
C GLU A 200 26.84 18.12 -26.17
N ARG A 201 27.31 17.53 -27.28
CA ARG A 201 28.73 17.37 -27.56
C ARG A 201 29.40 18.75 -27.71
N GLY A 202 30.52 18.95 -27.01
CA GLY A 202 31.25 20.23 -27.01
C GLY A 202 30.85 21.18 -25.88
N GLN A 203 29.69 21.00 -25.23
CA GLN A 203 29.31 21.83 -24.09
C GLN A 203 30.08 21.42 -22.82
N HIS A 204 30.58 22.41 -22.07
CA HIS A 204 31.41 22.21 -20.88
C HIS A 204 30.57 21.96 -19.63
N LEU A 205 30.70 20.77 -19.06
CA LEU A 205 30.00 20.37 -17.83
C LEU A 205 30.28 21.29 -16.64
N PRO A 206 31.54 21.70 -16.36
CA PRO A 206 31.82 22.59 -15.22
C PRO A 206 31.10 23.94 -15.32
N SER A 207 31.07 24.54 -16.52
CA SER A 207 30.42 25.84 -16.75
C SER A 207 28.91 25.75 -16.50
N GLU A 208 28.26 24.67 -16.93
CA GLU A 208 26.83 24.46 -16.69
C GLU A 208 26.50 24.21 -15.21
N ILE A 209 27.33 23.44 -14.50
CA ILE A 209 27.16 23.25 -13.05
C ILE A 209 27.29 24.60 -12.34
N LEU A 210 28.32 25.39 -12.67
CA LEU A 210 28.55 26.70 -12.07
C LEU A 210 27.35 27.62 -12.29
N ARG A 211 26.86 27.73 -13.53
CA ARG A 211 25.68 28.53 -13.90
C ARG A 211 24.45 28.16 -13.06
N ARG A 212 24.20 26.85 -12.85
CA ARG A 212 23.08 26.38 -12.03
C ARG A 212 23.27 26.66 -10.54
N VAL A 213 24.49 26.53 -10.02
CA VAL A 213 24.80 26.84 -8.62
C VAL A 213 24.65 28.34 -8.34
N GLU A 214 25.05 29.19 -9.28
CA GLU A 214 24.88 30.64 -9.17
C GLU A 214 23.40 31.04 -9.12
N ALA A 215 22.59 30.44 -10.00
CA ALA A 215 21.15 30.67 -10.08
C ALA A 215 20.38 30.12 -8.88
N ASP A 216 20.50 28.81 -8.59
CA ASP A 216 19.86 28.16 -7.44
C ASP A 216 20.68 26.95 -6.98
N PRO A 217 21.47 27.09 -5.88
CA PRO A 217 22.24 25.98 -5.33
C PRO A 217 21.39 24.76 -4.95
N LEU A 218 20.13 24.95 -4.50
CA LEU A 218 19.27 23.83 -4.14
C LEU A 218 18.84 23.02 -5.37
N GLU A 219 18.52 23.71 -6.46
CA GLU A 219 18.15 23.06 -7.71
C GLU A 219 19.36 22.38 -8.37
N ALA A 220 20.55 22.97 -8.26
CA ALA A 220 21.79 22.30 -8.63
C ALA A 220 21.98 20.99 -7.83
N ILE A 221 21.87 21.04 -6.48
CA ILE A 221 21.98 19.84 -5.63
C ILE A 221 20.97 18.77 -6.06
N LYS A 222 19.72 19.17 -6.32
CA LYS A 222 18.68 18.23 -6.78
C LYS A 222 19.09 17.52 -8.07
N HIS A 223 19.55 18.24 -9.10
CA HIS A 223 20.01 17.63 -10.35
C HIS A 223 21.19 16.68 -10.16
N LEU A 224 22.17 17.06 -9.32
CA LEU A 224 23.29 16.17 -8.99
C LEU A 224 22.82 14.89 -8.27
N ARG A 225 21.85 15.01 -7.35
CA ARG A 225 21.26 13.86 -6.66
C ARG A 225 20.46 12.96 -7.61
N ILE A 226 19.74 13.52 -8.57
CA ILE A 226 19.04 12.73 -9.60
C ILE A 226 20.06 11.95 -10.42
N ALA A 227 21.11 12.60 -10.91
CA ALA A 227 22.18 11.93 -11.65
C ALA A 227 22.86 10.82 -10.82
N LEU A 228 23.06 11.04 -9.52
CA LEU A 228 23.63 10.05 -8.62
C LEU A 228 22.70 8.84 -8.42
N ALA A 229 21.39 9.06 -8.27
CA ALA A 229 20.41 7.98 -8.18
C ALA A 229 20.31 7.17 -9.48
N ARG A 230 20.29 7.83 -10.64
CA ARG A 230 20.33 7.19 -11.97
C ARG A 230 21.60 6.37 -12.16
N THR A 231 22.75 6.92 -11.76
CA THR A 231 24.03 6.19 -11.75
C THR A 231 23.94 4.94 -10.90
N GLY A 232 23.23 5.02 -9.77
CA GLY A 232 23.02 3.88 -8.91
C GLY A 232 22.12 2.80 -9.48
N LEU A 233 21.01 3.17 -10.11
CA LEU A 233 20.16 2.23 -10.83
C LEU A 233 20.92 1.51 -11.94
N ALA A 234 21.68 2.25 -12.74
CA ALA A 234 22.47 1.68 -13.81
C ALA A 234 23.57 0.73 -13.30
N ALA A 235 24.30 1.13 -12.25
CA ALA A 235 25.38 0.32 -11.68
C ALA A 235 24.87 -0.93 -10.96
N LEU A 236 23.80 -0.78 -10.18
CA LEU A 236 23.26 -1.88 -9.37
C LEU A 236 22.36 -2.80 -10.18
N SER A 237 21.62 -2.30 -11.18
CA SER A 237 20.80 -3.10 -12.12
C SER A 237 20.00 -4.21 -11.42
N PRO A 238 18.92 -3.87 -10.69
CA PRO A 238 18.16 -4.86 -9.92
C PRO A 238 17.56 -5.94 -10.82
N ASP A 239 17.51 -7.17 -10.31
CA ASP A 239 16.81 -8.30 -10.94
C ASP A 239 15.33 -8.36 -10.52
N LEU A 240 15.04 -7.91 -9.30
CA LEU A 240 13.72 -7.89 -8.69
C LEU A 240 13.54 -6.60 -7.87
N VAL A 241 12.42 -5.91 -8.07
CA VAL A 241 11.98 -4.80 -7.23
C VAL A 241 10.69 -5.20 -6.53
N ILE A 242 10.67 -5.10 -5.21
CA ILE A 242 9.52 -5.42 -4.37
C ILE A 242 9.03 -4.13 -3.75
N PHE A 243 7.80 -3.72 -4.05
CA PHE A 243 7.13 -2.62 -3.37
C PHE A 243 6.21 -3.16 -2.30
N ASP A 244 6.58 -2.98 -1.04
CA ASP A 244 5.71 -3.28 0.08
C ASP A 244 4.84 -2.08 0.45
N GLU A 245 3.63 -2.32 0.92
CA GLU A 245 2.61 -1.29 1.13
C GLU A 245 2.39 -0.41 -0.12
N PHE A 246 2.26 -1.04 -1.29
CA PHE A 246 2.15 -0.36 -2.57
C PHE A 246 1.12 0.80 -2.61
N GLN A 247 0.06 0.75 -1.80
CA GLN A 247 -0.93 1.83 -1.68
C GLN A 247 -0.33 3.20 -1.30
N ARG A 248 0.87 3.22 -0.69
CA ARG A 248 1.62 4.46 -0.36
C ARG A 248 2.39 5.05 -1.56
N PHE A 249 2.40 4.33 -2.68
CA PHE A 249 3.29 4.55 -3.82
C PHE A 249 2.58 4.54 -5.17
N GLN A 250 1.25 4.67 -5.19
CA GLN A 250 0.47 4.75 -6.43
C GLN A 250 0.95 5.89 -7.33
N ASP A 251 1.40 7.00 -6.74
CA ASP A 251 1.95 8.15 -7.45
C ASP A 251 3.23 7.83 -8.23
N LEU A 252 4.01 6.83 -7.79
CA LEU A 252 5.24 6.41 -8.47
C LEU A 252 4.97 5.66 -9.79
N LEU A 253 3.76 5.13 -9.97
CA LEU A 253 3.37 4.34 -11.14
C LEU A 253 2.44 5.10 -12.10
N ALA A 254 2.04 6.33 -11.75
CA ALA A 254 1.23 7.19 -12.63
C ALA A 254 2.04 7.59 -13.88
N GLY A 255 1.36 7.69 -15.03
CA GLY A 255 1.90 7.74 -16.40
C GLY A 255 2.94 8.83 -16.75
N GLU A 256 3.22 8.96 -18.06
CA GLU A 256 4.36 9.68 -18.66
C GLU A 256 4.52 11.16 -18.25
N ASP A 257 3.49 11.80 -17.71
CA ASP A 257 3.54 13.22 -17.26
C ASP A 257 3.60 13.42 -15.74
N ARG A 258 3.38 12.37 -14.92
CA ARG A 258 3.15 12.53 -13.46
C ARG A 258 4.15 11.80 -12.55
N GLY A 259 4.96 10.90 -13.08
CA GLY A 259 5.92 10.08 -12.32
C GLY A 259 7.34 10.64 -12.26
N SER A 260 8.15 10.12 -11.34
CA SER A 260 9.60 10.35 -11.26
C SER A 260 10.33 9.52 -12.33
N ASP A 261 11.37 10.09 -12.95
CA ASP A 261 12.20 9.38 -13.94
C ASP A 261 12.92 8.18 -13.32
N ILE A 262 13.37 8.34 -12.07
CA ILE A 262 14.02 7.29 -11.29
C ILE A 262 13.04 6.15 -11.00
N ALA A 263 11.79 6.48 -10.64
CA ALA A 263 10.75 5.47 -10.42
C ALA A 263 10.49 4.66 -11.70
N ARG A 264 10.42 5.33 -12.87
CA ARG A 264 10.26 4.68 -14.17
C ARG A 264 11.41 3.75 -14.52
N GLU A 265 12.64 4.21 -14.34
CA GLU A 265 13.83 3.40 -14.59
C GLU A 265 13.87 2.17 -13.67
N MET A 266 13.45 2.31 -12.41
CA MET A 266 13.35 1.21 -11.45
C MET A 266 12.29 0.16 -11.80
N VAL A 267 11.27 0.52 -12.59
CA VAL A 267 10.18 -0.39 -12.99
C VAL A 267 10.12 -0.65 -14.50
N ARG A 268 11.20 -0.35 -15.23
CA ARG A 268 11.27 -0.46 -16.69
C ARG A 268 10.95 -1.89 -17.17
N THR A 269 10.22 -1.99 -18.28
CA THR A 269 9.89 -3.27 -18.91
C THR A 269 10.99 -3.72 -19.88
N GLY A 270 10.95 -4.99 -20.31
CA GLY A 270 11.88 -5.55 -21.29
C GLY A 270 12.80 -6.65 -20.74
N PRO A 271 13.62 -7.26 -21.63
CA PRO A 271 14.49 -8.39 -21.29
C PRO A 271 15.48 -8.06 -20.17
N ASP A 272 16.01 -6.82 -20.17
CA ASP A 272 16.98 -6.31 -19.20
C ASP A 272 16.35 -5.48 -18.07
N GLY A 273 15.02 -5.45 -17.99
CA GLY A 273 14.29 -4.84 -16.88
C GLY A 273 14.30 -5.72 -15.62
N PRO A 274 13.98 -5.18 -14.44
CA PRO A 274 13.69 -6.00 -13.27
C PRO A 274 12.32 -6.66 -13.38
N ALA A 275 12.14 -7.78 -12.69
CA ALA A 275 10.81 -8.21 -12.28
C ALA A 275 10.28 -7.27 -11.19
N VAL A 276 8.97 -6.99 -11.17
CA VAL A 276 8.36 -6.08 -10.19
C VAL A 276 7.22 -6.78 -9.44
N LEU A 277 7.35 -6.85 -8.12
CA LEU A 277 6.37 -7.44 -7.21
C LEU A 277 5.73 -6.34 -6.36
N LEU A 278 4.42 -6.15 -6.49
CA LEU A 278 3.66 -5.24 -5.64
C LEU A 278 3.00 -6.04 -4.52
N LEU A 279 3.17 -5.60 -3.27
CA LEU A 279 2.52 -6.18 -2.08
C LEU A 279 1.62 -5.12 -1.46
N SER A 280 0.31 -5.36 -1.40
CA SER A 280 -0.63 -4.45 -0.74
C SER A 280 -1.96 -5.12 -0.47
N ALA A 281 -2.54 -5.00 0.73
CA ALA A 281 -3.89 -5.53 0.99
C ALA A 281 -5.00 -4.70 0.31
N THR A 282 -4.73 -3.42 0.03
CA THR A 282 -5.67 -2.43 -0.50
C THR A 282 -4.98 -1.60 -1.59
N PRO A 283 -4.69 -2.19 -2.76
CA PRO A 283 -3.80 -1.59 -3.76
C PRO A 283 -4.40 -0.37 -4.49
N TYR A 284 -5.70 -0.15 -4.36
CA TYR A 284 -6.47 0.98 -4.87
C TYR A 284 -7.46 1.45 -3.79
N ARG A 285 -7.95 2.69 -3.89
CA ARG A 285 -8.96 3.18 -2.94
C ARG A 285 -10.25 2.40 -3.14
N LEU A 286 -10.69 1.70 -2.10
CA LEU A 286 -12.03 1.13 -2.04
C LEU A 286 -13.02 2.28 -1.82
N TYR A 287 -14.07 2.32 -2.63
CA TYR A 287 -15.11 3.35 -2.53
C TYR A 287 -15.93 3.17 -1.25
N GLY A 288 -16.32 4.29 -0.63
CA GLY A 288 -17.07 4.34 0.64
C GLY A 288 -18.38 5.12 0.54
N GLY A 289 -19.00 5.21 -0.63
CA GLY A 289 -20.23 5.98 -0.87
C GLY A 289 -21.42 5.15 -1.37
N ASP A 290 -22.53 5.86 -1.58
CA ASP A 290 -23.91 5.41 -1.78
C ASP A 290 -24.10 4.44 -2.96
N MET A 291 -24.78 3.30 -2.72
CA MET A 291 -24.98 2.21 -3.70
C MET A 291 -25.71 2.65 -4.98
N GLU A 292 -26.53 3.70 -4.92
CA GLU A 292 -27.25 4.25 -6.09
C GLU A 292 -26.33 5.07 -7.01
N HIS A 293 -25.29 5.71 -6.47
CA HIS A 293 -24.31 6.50 -7.24
C HIS A 293 -23.17 5.65 -7.82
N VAL A 294 -23.04 4.39 -7.39
CA VAL A 294 -22.07 3.42 -7.94
C VAL A 294 -22.34 3.14 -9.43
N PHE A 295 -23.57 3.36 -9.88
CA PHE A 295 -24.03 2.93 -11.21
C PHE A 295 -24.45 4.07 -12.14
N SER A 296 -24.51 5.31 -11.64
CA SER A 296 -24.62 6.51 -12.48
C SER A 296 -23.22 6.98 -12.90
N GLU A 297 -23.00 6.97 -14.21
CA GLU A 297 -21.84 7.46 -14.98
C GLU A 297 -20.72 8.16 -14.20
N GLY A 298 -19.62 7.42 -13.99
CA GLY A 298 -18.36 7.94 -13.45
C GLY A 298 -17.29 6.85 -13.38
N HIS A 299 -16.01 7.23 -13.52
CA HIS A 299 -14.85 6.33 -13.53
C HIS A 299 -14.55 5.74 -12.13
N HIS A 300 -15.49 5.01 -11.54
CA HIS A 300 -15.48 4.58 -10.12
C HIS A 300 -14.36 3.58 -9.77
N HIS A 301 -13.81 2.90 -10.79
CA HIS A 301 -12.70 1.94 -10.68
C HIS A 301 -11.47 2.37 -11.48
N GLU A 302 -11.33 3.66 -11.82
CA GLU A 302 -10.25 4.14 -12.67
C GLU A 302 -8.88 3.72 -12.16
N GLN A 303 -8.62 3.90 -10.86
CA GLN A 303 -7.34 3.51 -10.23
C GLN A 303 -7.05 2.01 -10.34
N PHE A 304 -8.09 1.17 -10.30
CA PHE A 304 -7.92 -0.27 -10.48
C PHE A 304 -7.57 -0.59 -11.94
N PHE A 305 -8.28 0.00 -12.89
CA PHE A 305 -8.02 -0.23 -14.32
C PHE A 305 -6.69 0.37 -14.79
N GLU A 306 -6.28 1.53 -14.26
CA GLU A 306 -4.95 2.09 -14.45
C GLU A 306 -3.86 1.16 -13.91
N LEU A 307 -4.06 0.58 -12.72
CA LEU A 307 -3.13 -0.38 -12.14
C LEU A 307 -3.05 -1.65 -13.00
N VAL A 308 -4.18 -2.16 -13.49
CA VAL A 308 -4.21 -3.34 -14.37
C VAL A 308 -3.50 -3.05 -15.70
N GLU A 309 -3.78 -1.92 -16.34
CA GLU A 309 -3.08 -1.48 -17.55
C GLU A 309 -1.58 -1.40 -17.31
N TRP A 310 -1.16 -0.84 -16.17
CA TRP A 310 0.25 -0.78 -15.80
C TRP A 310 0.85 -2.17 -15.56
N LEU A 311 0.15 -3.07 -14.87
CA LEU A 311 0.60 -4.46 -14.67
C LEU A 311 0.77 -5.22 -15.99
N LEU A 312 -0.03 -4.88 -17.00
CA LEU A 312 0.03 -5.45 -18.34
C LEU A 312 1.08 -4.80 -19.24
N GLY A 313 1.69 -3.69 -18.83
CA GLY A 313 2.83 -3.07 -19.53
C GLY A 313 2.64 -1.62 -19.96
N ALA A 314 1.43 -1.09 -19.86
CA ALA A 314 1.06 0.26 -20.31
C ALA A 314 1.30 0.54 -21.81
N ASP A 315 1.24 -0.49 -22.66
CA ASP A 315 1.28 -0.37 -24.12
C ASP A 315 -0.12 -0.46 -24.74
N VAL A 316 -0.17 -0.46 -26.09
CA VAL A 316 -1.44 -0.52 -26.84
C VAL A 316 -2.23 -1.79 -26.49
N ASP A 317 -1.57 -2.93 -26.33
CA ASP A 317 -2.21 -4.19 -25.96
C ASP A 317 -2.78 -4.12 -24.54
N ALA A 318 -2.05 -3.50 -23.60
CA ALA A 318 -2.53 -3.26 -22.24
C ALA A 318 -3.76 -2.33 -22.22
N ARG A 319 -3.80 -1.30 -23.06
CA ARG A 319 -4.97 -0.40 -23.21
C ARG A 319 -6.18 -1.13 -23.78
N THR A 320 -5.97 -2.01 -24.77
CA THR A 320 -7.02 -2.86 -25.32
C THR A 320 -7.56 -3.81 -24.25
N ALA A 321 -6.67 -4.51 -23.54
CA ALA A 321 -7.02 -5.40 -22.44
C ALA A 321 -7.76 -4.69 -21.30
N ARG A 322 -7.40 -3.44 -21.00
CA ARG A 322 -8.13 -2.59 -20.05
C ARG A 322 -9.57 -2.37 -20.50
N ARG A 323 -9.80 -1.96 -21.76
CA ARG A 323 -11.16 -1.72 -22.30
C ARG A 323 -12.02 -2.99 -22.30
N GLU A 324 -11.43 -4.12 -22.64
CA GLU A 324 -12.10 -5.43 -22.57
C GLU A 324 -12.57 -5.72 -21.13
N LEU A 325 -11.65 -5.58 -20.16
CA LEU A 325 -11.96 -5.76 -18.74
C LEU A 325 -13.04 -4.80 -18.24
N GLU A 326 -12.98 -3.52 -18.61
CA GLU A 326 -14.02 -2.54 -18.28
C GLU A 326 -15.40 -2.98 -18.81
N GLY A 327 -15.44 -3.52 -20.03
CA GLY A 327 -16.64 -4.12 -20.62
C GLY A 327 -17.17 -5.32 -19.84
N TRP A 328 -16.29 -6.25 -19.45
CA TRP A 328 -16.65 -7.41 -18.65
C TRP A 328 -17.13 -7.04 -17.25
N PHE A 329 -16.50 -6.08 -16.57
CA PHE A 329 -16.97 -5.61 -15.26
C PHE A 329 -18.36 -4.97 -15.34
N ARG A 330 -18.65 -4.23 -16.43
CA ARG A 330 -20.00 -3.69 -16.68
C ARG A 330 -21.03 -4.81 -16.83
N ARG A 331 -20.76 -5.79 -17.71
CA ARG A 331 -21.62 -6.96 -17.94
C ARG A 331 -21.83 -7.77 -16.65
N TYR A 332 -20.77 -7.97 -15.87
CA TYR A 332 -20.85 -8.67 -14.59
C TYR A 332 -21.77 -7.94 -13.61
N GLY A 333 -21.64 -6.61 -13.51
CA GLY A 333 -22.51 -5.78 -12.69
C GLY A 333 -23.98 -5.84 -13.13
N GLU A 334 -24.25 -5.79 -14.44
CA GLU A 334 -25.60 -5.95 -15.01
C GLU A 334 -26.19 -7.33 -14.70
N ALA A 335 -25.43 -8.40 -14.90
CA ALA A 335 -25.87 -9.77 -14.66
C ALA A 335 -26.19 -10.02 -13.17
N LEU A 336 -25.42 -9.43 -12.24
CA LEU A 336 -25.71 -9.48 -10.80
C LEU A 336 -27.03 -8.81 -10.42
N ARG A 337 -27.56 -7.89 -11.23
CA ARG A 337 -28.85 -7.21 -10.99
C ARG A 337 -30.01 -7.84 -11.75
N ALA A 338 -29.75 -8.83 -12.60
CA ALA A 338 -30.80 -9.55 -13.29
C ALA A 338 -31.65 -10.37 -12.30
N ALA A 339 -32.80 -10.88 -12.77
CA ALA A 339 -33.68 -11.73 -11.97
C ALA A 339 -32.98 -13.00 -11.44
N SER A 340 -31.89 -13.44 -12.08
CA SER A 340 -31.02 -14.52 -11.63
C SER A 340 -29.58 -14.01 -11.43
N PRO A 341 -29.27 -13.37 -10.28
CA PRO A 341 -27.95 -12.80 -10.00
C PRO A 341 -26.79 -13.78 -10.13
N LEU A 342 -27.04 -15.07 -9.90
CA LEU A 342 -26.06 -16.17 -9.99
C LEU A 342 -26.28 -17.06 -11.22
N GLY A 343 -26.88 -16.51 -12.28
CA GLY A 343 -27.14 -17.22 -13.54
C GLY A 343 -25.87 -17.52 -14.35
N ALA A 344 -26.04 -18.23 -15.47
CA ALA A 344 -24.93 -18.65 -16.35
C ALA A 344 -24.09 -17.48 -16.87
N GLU A 345 -24.74 -16.36 -17.24
CA GLU A 345 -24.06 -15.13 -17.68
C GLU A 345 -23.11 -14.59 -16.61
N THR A 346 -23.59 -14.47 -15.36
CA THR A 346 -22.77 -13.99 -14.23
C THR A 346 -21.54 -14.87 -14.03
N VAL A 347 -21.71 -16.19 -14.07
CA VAL A 347 -20.61 -17.16 -13.89
C VAL A 347 -19.62 -17.06 -15.06
N SER A 348 -20.10 -17.01 -16.30
CA SER A 348 -19.27 -16.91 -17.49
C SER A 348 -18.41 -15.64 -17.47
N VAL A 349 -19.01 -14.47 -17.24
CA VAL A 349 -18.28 -13.19 -17.21
C VAL A 349 -17.31 -13.14 -16.04
N LYS A 350 -17.67 -13.73 -14.89
CA LYS A 350 -16.75 -13.90 -13.75
C LYS A 350 -15.51 -14.71 -14.16
N GLU A 351 -15.68 -15.81 -14.87
CA GLU A 351 -14.56 -16.65 -15.33
C GLU A 351 -13.65 -15.92 -16.33
N GLU A 352 -14.21 -15.08 -17.21
CA GLU A 352 -13.44 -14.22 -18.12
C GLU A 352 -12.58 -13.22 -17.35
N ILE A 353 -13.17 -12.52 -16.37
CA ILE A 353 -12.47 -11.57 -15.49
C ILE A 353 -11.35 -12.29 -14.73
N GLU A 354 -11.66 -13.42 -14.10
CA GLU A 354 -10.69 -14.20 -13.34
C GLU A 354 -9.55 -14.72 -14.22
N GLY A 355 -9.87 -15.23 -15.41
CA GLY A 355 -8.89 -15.73 -16.36
C GLY A 355 -7.86 -14.66 -16.73
N ARG A 356 -8.32 -13.42 -16.96
CA ARG A 356 -7.43 -12.30 -17.29
C ARG A 356 -6.63 -11.82 -16.07
N LEU A 357 -7.26 -11.68 -14.91
CA LEU A 357 -6.59 -11.14 -13.72
C LEU A 357 -5.61 -12.12 -13.06
N ARG A 358 -5.87 -13.44 -13.10
CA ARG A 358 -4.99 -14.48 -12.50
C ARG A 358 -3.56 -14.46 -13.04
N ALA A 359 -3.33 -13.90 -14.23
CA ALA A 359 -2.01 -13.78 -14.84
C ALA A 359 -1.13 -12.70 -14.19
N ILE A 360 -1.73 -11.73 -13.49
CA ILE A 360 -1.08 -10.52 -12.98
C ILE A 360 -1.40 -10.18 -11.52
N ILE A 361 -2.46 -10.77 -10.97
CA ILE A 361 -2.94 -10.50 -9.61
C ILE A 361 -3.21 -11.84 -8.89
N ALA A 362 -2.84 -11.89 -7.61
CA ALA A 362 -3.33 -12.89 -6.67
C ALA A 362 -3.96 -12.19 -5.47
N ARG A 363 -5.12 -12.67 -5.00
CA ARG A 363 -5.76 -12.20 -3.78
C ARG A 363 -6.28 -13.40 -3.00
N THR A 364 -5.79 -13.54 -1.77
CA THR A 364 -6.28 -14.49 -0.79
C THR A 364 -6.93 -13.73 0.35
N GLU A 365 -8.12 -14.16 0.74
CA GLU A 365 -8.81 -13.69 1.94
C GLU A 365 -8.90 -14.83 2.94
N ARG A 366 -8.85 -14.50 4.24
CA ARG A 366 -8.76 -15.47 5.33
C ARG A 366 -9.92 -16.47 5.30
N PHE A 367 -11.14 -15.99 5.07
CA PHE A 367 -12.35 -16.81 5.02
C PHE A 367 -12.44 -17.73 3.79
N GLY A 368 -11.72 -17.38 2.71
CA GLY A 368 -11.72 -18.14 1.45
C GLY A 368 -10.82 -19.38 1.44
N HIS A 369 -10.00 -19.59 2.47
CA HIS A 369 -9.04 -20.71 2.50
C HIS A 369 -9.14 -21.50 3.80
N GLU A 370 -9.17 -22.84 3.72
CA GLU A 370 -9.34 -23.74 4.87
C GLU A 370 -8.31 -23.49 5.99
N ALA A 371 -7.02 -23.36 5.63
CA ALA A 371 -5.94 -23.03 6.58
C ALA A 371 -5.92 -21.57 7.10
N GLY A 372 -6.87 -20.74 6.65
CA GLY A 372 -7.10 -19.35 7.06
C GLY A 372 -8.39 -19.19 7.86
N ARG A 373 -9.36 -20.10 7.70
CA ARG A 373 -10.48 -20.25 8.64
C ARG A 373 -9.90 -20.63 10.01
N ASP A 374 -9.57 -19.62 10.83
CA ASP A 374 -9.87 -19.76 12.25
C ASP A 374 -11.32 -20.25 12.32
N ALA A 375 -11.61 -21.20 13.19
CA ALA A 375 -12.86 -21.95 13.25
C ALA A 375 -14.14 -21.12 13.54
N ALA A 376 -14.17 -19.85 13.17
CA ALA A 376 -15.34 -19.01 13.05
C ALA A 376 -16.24 -19.58 11.93
N GLN A 377 -17.14 -20.47 12.33
CA GLN A 377 -18.32 -20.77 11.52
C GLN A 377 -19.20 -19.52 11.51
N LEU A 378 -19.54 -19.04 10.31
CA LEU A 378 -20.62 -18.09 10.15
C LEU A 378 -21.92 -18.84 10.53
N VAL A 379 -22.57 -18.40 11.60
CA VAL A 379 -23.87 -18.92 11.99
C VAL A 379 -24.90 -17.90 11.55
N GLU A 380 -25.76 -18.30 10.62
CA GLU A 380 -26.93 -17.48 10.28
C GLU A 380 -27.87 -17.43 11.48
N VAL A 381 -28.15 -16.22 11.97
CA VAL A 381 -29.10 -15.99 13.04
C VAL A 381 -30.35 -15.38 12.44
N PRO A 382 -31.52 -16.05 12.50
CA PRO A 382 -32.78 -15.48 12.06
C PRO A 382 -33.06 -14.17 12.79
N ALA A 383 -33.35 -13.10 12.03
CA ALA A 383 -33.70 -11.79 12.57
C ALA A 383 -35.08 -11.36 12.03
N PRO A 384 -36.17 -11.96 12.53
CA PRO A 384 -37.50 -11.74 11.98
C PRO A 384 -37.94 -10.28 12.16
N LEU A 385 -38.49 -9.71 11.08
CA LEU A 385 -39.06 -8.38 11.08
C LEU A 385 -40.38 -8.37 11.85
N ARG A 386 -40.59 -7.30 12.62
CA ARG A 386 -41.82 -7.00 13.34
C ARG A 386 -42.36 -5.64 12.89
N PRO A 387 -43.66 -5.36 13.07
CA PRO A 387 -44.26 -4.08 12.69
C PRO A 387 -43.56 -2.86 13.30
N VAL A 388 -43.03 -2.98 14.52
CA VAL A 388 -42.29 -1.91 15.19
C VAL A 388 -40.99 -1.54 14.46
N ASP A 389 -40.34 -2.48 13.79
CA ASP A 389 -39.11 -2.22 13.04
C ASP A 389 -39.38 -1.38 11.80
N LEU A 390 -40.50 -1.65 11.13
CA LEU A 390 -40.95 -0.89 9.96
C LEU A 390 -41.35 0.53 10.36
N ARG A 391 -41.97 0.71 11.54
CA ARG A 391 -42.25 2.04 12.10
C ARG A 391 -40.95 2.79 12.43
N ALA A 392 -39.95 2.11 12.99
CA ALA A 392 -38.64 2.69 13.26
C ALA A 392 -37.93 3.12 11.96
N PHE A 393 -37.95 2.27 10.94
CA PHE A 393 -37.39 2.58 9.62
C PHE A 393 -38.08 3.80 9.00
N ARG A 394 -39.42 3.79 8.97
CA ARG A 394 -40.23 4.91 8.46
C ARG A 394 -39.89 6.22 9.17
N HIS A 395 -39.76 6.19 10.49
CA HIS A 395 -39.40 7.37 11.28
C HIS A 395 -38.02 7.94 10.90
N ILE A 396 -37.02 7.08 10.64
CA ILE A 396 -35.70 7.51 10.17
C ILE A 396 -35.81 8.13 8.78
N VAL A 397 -36.53 7.48 7.85
CA VAL A 397 -36.76 7.98 6.49
C VAL A 397 -37.43 9.36 6.52
N GLU A 398 -38.50 9.53 7.29
CA GLU A 398 -39.21 10.81 7.46
C GLU A 398 -38.29 11.88 8.07
N SER A 399 -37.45 11.50 9.04
CA SER A 399 -36.48 12.42 9.64
C SER A 399 -35.40 12.86 8.65
N PHE A 400 -34.93 11.98 7.78
CA PHE A 400 -33.88 12.27 6.79
C PHE A 400 -34.41 12.98 5.55
N ASN A 401 -35.64 12.70 5.12
CA ASN A 401 -36.23 13.26 3.90
C ASN A 401 -36.59 14.75 3.98
N GLY A 402 -36.67 15.33 5.18
CA GLY A 402 -37.05 16.73 5.32
C GLY A 402 -35.90 17.72 5.44
N SER A 403 -34.69 17.37 5.00
CA SER A 403 -33.55 18.28 5.07
C SER A 403 -33.84 19.61 4.32
N PRO A 404 -33.57 20.78 4.92
CA PRO A 404 -33.83 22.10 4.29
C PRO A 404 -33.12 22.29 2.94
N ASN A 405 -32.09 21.48 2.66
CA ASN A 405 -31.23 21.60 1.49
C ASN A 405 -31.63 20.67 0.31
N GLY A 406 -32.81 20.05 0.34
CA GLY A 406 -33.43 19.42 -0.84
C GLY A 406 -32.69 18.20 -1.44
N GLN A 407 -31.71 17.60 -0.74
CA GLN A 407 -31.06 16.39 -1.22
C GLN A 407 -31.93 15.16 -0.93
N ALA A 408 -32.57 14.64 -1.98
CA ALA A 408 -33.51 13.52 -1.99
C ALA A 408 -32.89 12.12 -1.75
N ASN A 409 -31.79 12.00 -1.01
CA ASN A 409 -31.10 10.73 -0.72
C ASN A 409 -31.41 10.16 0.68
N GLY A 410 -32.47 10.63 1.35
CA GLY A 410 -32.78 10.25 2.74
C GLY A 410 -33.09 8.76 2.92
N VAL A 411 -33.64 8.09 1.90
CA VAL A 411 -33.97 6.65 1.95
C VAL A 411 -32.71 5.77 1.94
N GLY A 412 -31.76 6.03 1.04
CA GLY A 412 -30.51 5.25 0.93
C GLY A 412 -29.70 5.31 2.22
N ALA A 413 -29.53 6.51 2.77
CA ALA A 413 -28.90 6.70 4.08
C ALA A 413 -29.69 5.97 5.19
N ALA A 414 -31.03 6.09 5.22
CA ALA A 414 -31.86 5.47 6.24
C ALA A 414 -31.68 3.94 6.31
N VAL A 415 -31.51 3.26 5.17
CA VAL A 415 -31.28 1.80 5.15
C VAL A 415 -29.97 1.43 5.87
N ALA A 416 -28.88 2.14 5.58
CA ALA A 416 -27.58 1.91 6.21
C ALA A 416 -27.62 2.15 7.73
N TYR A 417 -28.24 3.26 8.15
CA TYR A 417 -28.37 3.59 9.57
C TYR A 417 -29.32 2.66 10.31
N TRP A 418 -30.50 2.38 9.77
CA TRP A 418 -31.48 1.49 10.39
C TRP A 418 -30.98 0.05 10.52
N SER A 419 -30.20 -0.44 9.57
CA SER A 419 -29.64 -1.79 9.64
C SER A 419 -28.48 -1.95 10.63
N SER A 420 -27.89 -0.83 11.07
CA SER A 420 -26.67 -0.81 11.88
C SER A 420 -26.89 -0.26 13.29
N VAL A 421 -27.84 0.67 13.47
CA VAL A 421 -27.96 1.47 14.69
C VAL A 421 -29.40 1.42 15.22
N PRO A 422 -29.64 0.73 16.35
CA PRO A 422 -30.92 0.78 17.04
C PRO A 422 -31.28 2.23 17.43
N LEU A 423 -32.52 2.63 17.15
CA LEU A 423 -33.04 3.98 17.46
C LEU A 423 -32.10 5.12 16.99
N ALA A 424 -31.62 5.03 15.75
CA ALA A 424 -30.61 5.93 15.16
C ALA A 424 -30.80 7.43 15.46
N MET A 425 -32.04 7.94 15.45
CA MET A 425 -32.31 9.35 15.75
C MET A 425 -32.02 9.78 17.18
N GLN A 426 -31.97 8.84 18.13
CA GLN A 426 -31.68 9.10 19.55
C GLN A 426 -30.27 8.69 19.96
N THR A 427 -29.68 7.71 19.27
CA THR A 427 -28.35 7.18 19.58
C THR A 427 -27.25 7.90 18.81
N LEU A 428 -27.53 8.40 17.61
CA LEU A 428 -26.62 9.23 16.85
C LEU A 428 -26.70 10.70 17.28
N GLY A 429 -25.62 11.42 17.03
CA GLY A 429 -25.48 12.83 17.39
C GLY A 429 -25.11 13.72 16.20
N PRO A 430 -24.81 15.00 16.47
CA PRO A 430 -24.49 16.00 15.44
C PRO A 430 -23.25 15.66 14.60
N ASP A 431 -22.37 14.79 15.09
CA ASP A 431 -21.17 14.35 14.34
C ASP A 431 -21.50 13.44 13.14
N TYR A 432 -22.74 12.96 13.03
CA TYR A 432 -23.20 12.15 11.90
C TYR A 432 -23.93 13.03 10.90
N LYS A 433 -23.37 13.16 9.69
CA LYS A 433 -23.89 14.03 8.62
C LYS A 433 -25.39 13.85 8.36
N ALA A 434 -25.88 12.60 8.30
CA ALA A 434 -27.31 12.34 8.06
C ALA A 434 -28.21 12.78 9.23
N TRP A 435 -27.71 12.67 10.47
CA TRP A 435 -28.42 13.16 11.65
C TRP A 435 -28.38 14.69 11.72
N GLU A 436 -27.21 15.28 11.46
CA GLU A 436 -26.99 16.72 11.41
C GLU A 436 -27.98 17.40 10.47
N SER A 437 -28.14 16.85 9.26
CA SER A 437 -28.99 17.37 8.19
C SER A 437 -30.47 16.98 8.31
N SER A 438 -30.87 16.21 9.32
CA SER A 438 -32.24 15.71 9.49
C SER A 438 -33.20 16.75 10.10
N LEU A 439 -34.51 16.52 9.94
CA LEU A 439 -35.55 17.29 10.64
C LEU A 439 -35.65 16.99 12.13
N ARG A 440 -34.99 15.93 12.62
CA ARG A 440 -35.03 15.50 14.03
C ARG A 440 -36.46 15.40 14.56
N LEU A 441 -37.33 14.78 13.76
CA LEU A 441 -38.76 14.72 14.04
C LEU A 441 -38.99 14.08 15.42
N PRO A 442 -39.80 14.68 16.30
CA PRO A 442 -40.19 14.01 17.52
C PRO A 442 -41.12 12.84 17.19
N THR A 443 -41.02 11.75 17.97
CA THR A 443 -41.98 10.63 17.91
C THR A 443 -42.82 10.57 19.18
N THR A 444 -44.13 10.40 19.01
CA THR A 444 -45.07 10.11 20.09
C THR A 444 -45.20 8.61 20.37
N ASP A 445 -44.69 7.76 19.47
CA ASP A 445 -44.67 6.32 19.64
C ASP A 445 -43.64 5.95 20.74
N ARG A 446 -44.16 5.50 21.88
CA ARG A 446 -43.33 5.08 23.03
C ARG A 446 -42.42 3.90 22.69
N SER A 447 -42.79 3.04 21.72
CA SER A 447 -41.96 1.91 21.29
C SER A 447 -40.73 2.34 20.51
N LEU A 448 -40.70 3.58 20.01
CA LEU A 448 -39.60 4.17 19.28
C LEU A 448 -38.82 5.18 20.12
N ARG A 449 -39.00 5.22 21.44
CA ARG A 449 -38.38 6.23 22.31
C ARG A 449 -37.76 5.62 23.56
N LEU A 450 -36.58 6.13 23.93
CA LEU A 450 -35.94 5.93 25.22
C LEU A 450 -36.03 7.23 26.03
N ALA A 451 -36.69 7.20 27.19
CA ALA A 451 -36.67 8.36 28.08
C ALA A 451 -35.34 8.46 28.83
N LYS A 452 -34.97 9.68 29.26
CA LYS A 452 -33.78 9.90 30.11
C LYS A 452 -33.87 9.14 31.44
N SER A 453 -35.08 8.87 31.94
CA SER A 453 -35.29 8.03 33.11
C SER A 453 -34.92 6.58 32.86
N ASP A 454 -35.17 6.08 31.66
CA ASP A 454 -34.92 4.68 31.29
C ASP A 454 -33.42 4.46 31.19
N THR A 455 -32.69 5.37 30.53
CA THR A 455 -31.22 5.30 30.43
C THR A 455 -30.53 5.42 31.78
N ARG A 456 -30.97 6.34 32.66
CA ARG A 456 -30.42 6.50 34.02
C ARG A 456 -30.64 5.28 34.91
N ARG A 457 -31.70 4.51 34.66
CA ARG A 457 -32.05 3.29 35.40
C ARG A 457 -31.62 2.02 34.68
N PHE A 458 -30.84 2.13 33.59
CA PHE A 458 -30.44 1.02 32.75
C PHE A 458 -31.61 0.14 32.27
N ARG A 459 -32.76 0.76 31.97
CA ARG A 459 -33.95 0.12 31.39
C ARG A 459 -33.98 0.35 29.88
N GLY A 460 -34.38 -0.67 29.14
CA GLY A 460 -34.67 -0.59 27.70
C GLY A 460 -36.17 -0.57 27.42
N PRO A 461 -36.57 -0.36 26.16
CA PRO A 461 -37.94 -0.62 25.72
C PRO A 461 -38.31 -2.09 25.96
N GLU A 462 -39.61 -2.36 26.20
CA GLU A 462 -40.10 -3.74 26.36
C GLU A 462 -39.82 -4.60 25.13
N ASP A 463 -39.89 -4.01 23.93
CA ASP A 463 -39.43 -4.62 22.69
C ASP A 463 -38.52 -3.66 21.93
N TRP A 464 -37.31 -4.11 21.63
CA TRP A 464 -36.35 -3.31 20.87
C TRP A 464 -36.79 -3.23 19.42
N PRO A 465 -36.94 -2.03 18.82
CA PRO A 465 -37.41 -1.88 17.45
C PRO A 465 -36.27 -2.03 16.43
N HIS A 466 -35.50 -3.11 16.58
CA HIS A 466 -34.39 -3.44 15.69
C HIS A 466 -34.19 -4.96 15.62
N PRO A 467 -34.40 -5.59 14.45
CA PRO A 467 -34.44 -7.06 14.33
C PRO A 467 -33.11 -7.71 14.68
N ARG A 468 -31.98 -7.13 14.24
CA ARG A 468 -30.65 -7.67 14.54
C ARG A 468 -30.28 -7.52 16.02
N LEU A 469 -30.82 -6.52 16.72
CA LEU A 469 -30.53 -6.32 18.15
C LEU A 469 -31.27 -7.37 18.98
N ARG A 470 -32.52 -7.68 18.62
CA ARG A 470 -33.27 -8.77 19.25
C ARG A 470 -32.60 -10.12 19.04
N ALA A 471 -32.26 -10.44 17.79
CA ALA A 471 -31.54 -11.66 17.43
C ALA A 471 -30.19 -11.77 18.17
N LEU A 472 -29.49 -10.64 18.31
CA LEU A 472 -28.26 -10.57 19.07
C LEU A 472 -28.48 -10.87 20.56
N GLY A 473 -29.52 -10.31 21.17
CA GLY A 473 -29.86 -10.54 22.58
C GLY A 473 -30.31 -11.96 22.88
N GLU A 474 -30.95 -12.64 21.92
CA GLU A 474 -31.28 -14.07 22.04
C GLU A 474 -30.04 -14.96 21.99
N ARG A 475 -29.04 -14.58 21.18
CA ARG A 475 -27.80 -15.38 21.02
C ARG A 475 -26.76 -15.08 22.08
N PHE A 476 -26.68 -13.84 22.55
CA PHE A 476 -25.71 -13.38 23.53
C PHE A 476 -26.42 -12.62 24.65
N ALA A 477 -26.32 -13.15 25.87
CA ALA A 477 -26.75 -12.45 27.07
C ALA A 477 -26.11 -11.05 27.12
N PRO A 478 -26.88 -9.95 27.31
CA PRO A 478 -26.36 -8.59 27.33
C PRO A 478 -25.18 -8.38 28.30
N GLU A 479 -25.12 -9.18 29.36
CA GLU A 479 -24.04 -9.19 30.34
C GLU A 479 -22.69 -9.51 29.71
N ARG A 480 -22.68 -10.41 28.72
CA ARG A 480 -21.48 -10.80 27.97
C ARG A 480 -20.99 -9.71 27.03
N LEU A 481 -21.91 -8.90 26.49
CA LEU A 481 -21.57 -7.77 25.61
C LEU A 481 -21.01 -6.57 26.38
N ALA A 482 -21.30 -6.46 27.67
CA ALA A 482 -20.77 -5.40 28.52
C ALA A 482 -19.28 -5.56 28.86
N VAL A 483 -18.69 -6.72 28.58
CA VAL A 483 -17.29 -7.03 28.87
C VAL A 483 -16.43 -6.59 27.68
N GLN A 484 -15.69 -5.48 27.83
CA GLN A 484 -14.98 -4.84 26.71
C GLN A 484 -13.79 -5.65 26.15
N TRP A 485 -13.21 -6.56 26.95
CA TRP A 485 -11.99 -7.34 26.61
C TRP A 485 -12.18 -8.83 26.89
N ILE A 486 -11.20 -9.66 26.53
CA ILE A 486 -11.16 -11.07 26.98
C ILE A 486 -10.54 -11.09 28.38
N ALA A 487 -10.96 -12.03 29.22
CA ALA A 487 -10.29 -12.27 30.48
C ALA A 487 -8.78 -12.53 30.21
N PRO A 488 -7.86 -11.94 30.99
CA PRO A 488 -6.44 -12.22 30.83
C PRO A 488 -6.19 -13.72 31.01
N SER A 489 -5.38 -14.31 30.11
CA SER A 489 -5.03 -15.73 30.17
C SER A 489 -4.21 -16.10 31.41
N LEU A 490 -3.52 -15.11 31.99
CA LEU A 490 -2.84 -15.17 33.28
C LEU A 490 -3.17 -13.90 34.08
N PRO A 491 -4.25 -13.91 34.88
CA PRO A 491 -4.58 -12.77 35.72
C PRO A 491 -3.55 -12.61 36.85
N TRP A 492 -3.04 -11.39 37.05
CA TRP A 492 -2.20 -11.05 38.20
C TRP A 492 -2.99 -10.97 39.52
N TRP A 493 -4.31 -10.77 39.44
CA TRP A 493 -5.24 -10.74 40.58
C TRP A 493 -6.47 -11.60 40.29
N PRO A 494 -7.13 -12.19 41.31
CA PRO A 494 -8.41 -12.86 41.12
C PRO A 494 -9.40 -11.96 40.37
N LEU A 495 -9.96 -12.46 39.27
CA LEU A 495 -10.94 -11.72 38.47
C LEU A 495 -12.22 -11.56 39.28
N GLY A 496 -12.87 -10.40 39.17
CA GLY A 496 -14.09 -10.06 39.89
C GLY A 496 -15.23 -9.62 38.96
N GLY A 497 -16.47 -9.66 39.48
CA GLY A 497 -17.67 -9.27 38.72
C GLY A 497 -17.90 -10.14 37.49
N ARG A 498 -18.26 -9.54 36.36
CA ARG A 498 -18.57 -10.25 35.09
C ARG A 498 -17.36 -10.95 34.44
N TRP A 499 -16.15 -10.74 34.99
CA TRP A 499 -14.93 -11.41 34.56
C TRP A 499 -14.73 -12.80 35.19
N VAL A 500 -15.48 -13.13 36.25
CA VAL A 500 -15.44 -14.45 36.91
C VAL A 500 -15.99 -15.52 35.97
N ASP A 501 -17.13 -15.22 35.34
CA ASP A 501 -17.84 -16.14 34.44
C ASP A 501 -17.57 -15.85 32.96
N ALA A 502 -16.60 -14.97 32.66
CA ALA A 502 -16.29 -14.58 31.29
C ALA A 502 -15.67 -15.79 30.54
N PRO A 503 -16.21 -16.17 29.38
CA PRO A 503 -15.62 -17.24 28.59
C PRO A 503 -14.20 -16.86 28.14
N PRO A 504 -13.31 -17.85 27.90
CA PRO A 504 -11.93 -17.61 27.49
C PRO A 504 -11.82 -16.98 26.08
N ALA A 505 -12.94 -16.81 25.37
CA ALA A 505 -13.01 -16.21 24.05
C ALA A 505 -14.01 -15.03 24.05
N LYS A 506 -13.63 -13.94 23.37
CA LYS A 506 -14.55 -12.83 23.12
C LYS A 506 -15.62 -13.28 22.13
N ALA A 507 -16.87 -12.91 22.40
CA ALA A 507 -17.84 -12.81 21.32
C ALA A 507 -17.43 -11.62 20.45
N LEU A 508 -16.82 -11.89 19.30
CA LEU A 508 -16.61 -10.89 18.25
C LEU A 508 -17.85 -10.95 17.35
N LEU A 509 -18.59 -9.84 17.31
CA LEU A 509 -19.77 -9.66 16.46
C LEU A 509 -19.37 -9.19 15.07
#